data_AF-K9PCK0-F1
#
_entry.id   AF-K9PCK0-F1
#
_cell.length_a   1.000
_cell.length_b   1.000
_cell.length_c   1.000
_cell.angle_alpha   90.00
_cell.angle_beta   90.00
_cell.angle_gamma   90.00
#
_symmetry.space_group_name_H-M   'P 1'
#
loop_
_entity.id
_entity.type
_entity.pdbx_description
1 polymer ?
#
loop_
_entity_poly.entity_id
_entity_poly.type
_entity_poly.pdbx_seq_one_letter_code
_entity_poly.pdbx_strand_id
1 'polypeptide(L)'
;MTPFQPAAKLRLATVWLAGCSGCHMSFLDLDEFLFDLAEKVDVVFSPVGTDVKIYPENVDIALVEGAVANVDNLELALQVRERTALVISFGDCAVTANVPGLRNLLDAGHDSAKAVLERGYLELADATGQLPFAPGIVPELLPRVLPLHEVIPVDLYLPGCPPSAERIREAITPLLAGERPAMEGTAMLRFG
;
A
#
# COMPACT_ATOMS: atom_id res chain seq x y z
N MET A 1 26.28 -24.25 26.24
CA MET A 1 26.40 -23.67 24.88
C MET A 1 25.33 -22.61 24.77
N THR A 2 25.72 -21.34 24.83
CA THR A 2 24.82 -20.21 24.57
C THR A 2 24.39 -20.32 23.11
N PRO A 3 23.09 -20.32 22.77
CA PRO A 3 22.67 -20.39 21.38
C PRO A 3 23.22 -19.17 20.64
N PHE A 4 23.74 -19.42 19.43
CA PHE A 4 24.08 -18.38 18.46
C PHE A 4 22.78 -17.62 18.15
N GLN A 5 22.61 -16.44 18.73
CA GLN A 5 21.54 -15.53 18.38
C GLN A 5 22.00 -14.75 17.14
N PRO A 6 21.44 -15.00 15.94
CA PRO A 6 21.70 -14.13 14.81
C PRO A 6 21.25 -12.70 15.15
N ALA A 7 21.89 -11.69 14.54
CA ALA A 7 21.46 -10.30 14.66
C ALA A 7 19.95 -10.19 14.34
N ALA A 8 19.23 -9.33 15.06
CA ALA A 8 17.80 -9.19 14.89
C ALA A 8 17.49 -8.70 13.46
N LYS A 9 16.66 -9.46 12.73
CA LYS A 9 16.18 -9.09 11.39
C LYS A 9 15.23 -7.89 11.49
N LEU A 10 15.23 -7.05 10.45
CA LEU A 10 14.28 -5.95 10.34
C LEU A 10 12.86 -6.49 10.13
N ARG A 11 11.89 -5.92 10.82
CA ARG A 11 10.47 -6.27 10.71
C ARG A 11 9.86 -5.50 9.56
N LEU A 12 9.66 -6.18 8.44
CA LEU A 12 9.08 -5.64 7.22
C LEU A 12 7.59 -5.97 7.13
N ALA A 13 6.77 -4.97 6.84
CA ALA A 13 5.38 -5.15 6.46
C ALA A 13 5.13 -4.68 5.02
N THR A 14 4.21 -5.33 4.33
CA THR A 14 3.64 -4.86 3.07
C THR A 14 2.13 -4.78 3.20
N VAL A 15 1.49 -3.74 2.66
CA VAL A 15 0.07 -3.44 2.92
C VAL A 15 -0.66 -3.15 1.62
N TRP A 16 -1.91 -3.63 1.50
CA TRP A 16 -2.83 -3.30 0.42
C TRP A 16 -3.95 -2.40 0.92
N LEU A 17 -4.07 -1.23 0.30
CA LEU A 17 -5.24 -0.37 0.40
C LEU A 17 -6.03 -0.45 -0.93
N ALA A 18 -6.54 0.66 -1.45
CA ALA A 18 -7.18 0.71 -2.76
C ALA A 18 -6.14 0.71 -3.90
N GLY A 19 -5.64 -0.48 -4.24
CA GLY A 19 -4.69 -0.72 -5.32
C GLY A 19 -5.10 -1.91 -6.21
N CYS A 20 -4.23 -2.27 -7.16
CA CYS A 20 -4.45 -3.39 -8.09
C CYS A 20 -3.59 -4.62 -7.77
N SER A 21 -2.82 -4.61 -6.67
CA SER A 21 -1.76 -5.57 -6.31
C SER A 21 -0.52 -5.55 -7.20
N GLY A 22 -0.49 -4.68 -8.22
CA GLY A 22 0.61 -4.59 -9.18
C GLY A 22 1.94 -4.21 -8.54
N CYS A 23 1.95 -3.40 -7.48
CA CYS A 23 3.21 -3.03 -6.83
C CYS A 23 3.78 -4.23 -6.06
N HIS A 24 2.91 -5.02 -5.40
CA HIS A 24 3.32 -6.29 -4.81
C HIS A 24 3.78 -7.31 -5.85
N MET A 25 3.16 -7.39 -7.02
CA MET A 25 3.66 -8.25 -8.09
C MET A 25 5.06 -7.83 -8.54
N SER A 26 5.30 -6.52 -8.73
CA SER A 26 6.65 -6.05 -9.06
C SER A 26 7.66 -6.22 -7.92
N PHE A 27 7.20 -6.24 -6.66
CA PHE A 27 8.03 -6.66 -5.53
C PHE A 27 8.35 -8.16 -5.59
N LEU A 28 7.42 -9.01 -6.03
CA LEU A 28 7.69 -10.44 -6.22
C LEU A 28 8.58 -10.71 -7.44
N ASP A 29 8.58 -9.82 -8.45
CA ASP A 29 9.52 -9.80 -9.57
C ASP A 29 10.96 -9.41 -9.16
N LEU A 30 11.25 -9.32 -7.85
CA LEU A 30 12.62 -9.28 -7.33
C LEU A 30 13.36 -10.63 -7.50
N ASP A 31 12.63 -11.69 -7.87
CA ASP A 31 13.15 -13.02 -8.20
C ASP A 31 14.12 -13.55 -7.13
N GLU A 32 15.38 -13.84 -7.48
CA GLU A 32 16.35 -14.41 -6.55
C GLU A 32 16.70 -13.47 -5.39
N PHE A 33 16.55 -12.16 -5.56
CA PHE A 33 16.83 -11.19 -4.49
C PHE A 33 15.85 -11.32 -3.31
N LEU A 34 14.68 -11.95 -3.50
CA LEU A 34 13.79 -12.25 -2.39
C LEU A 34 14.43 -13.18 -1.35
N PHE A 35 15.32 -14.09 -1.77
CA PHE A 35 16.05 -14.95 -0.84
C PHE A 35 17.06 -14.14 -0.03
N ASP A 36 17.78 -13.22 -0.67
CA ASP A 36 18.70 -12.30 0.02
C ASP A 36 17.95 -11.39 1.01
N LEU A 37 16.77 -10.93 0.61
CA LEU A 37 15.91 -10.12 1.47
C LEU A 37 15.44 -10.91 2.69
N ALA A 38 15.01 -12.17 2.49
CA ALA A 38 14.55 -13.05 3.56
C ALA A 38 15.63 -13.37 4.60
N GLU A 39 16.91 -13.28 4.26
CA GLU A 39 18.00 -13.39 5.24
C GLU A 39 18.07 -12.18 6.18
N LYS A 40 17.62 -11.00 5.73
CA LYS A 40 17.76 -9.72 6.45
C LYS A 40 16.48 -9.23 7.12
N VAL A 41 15.31 -9.67 6.63
CA VAL A 41 14.01 -9.22 7.14
C VAL A 41 13.17 -10.38 7.67
N ASP A 42 12.33 -10.06 8.65
CA ASP A 42 11.19 -10.84 9.05
C ASP A 42 9.94 -10.19 8.45
N VAL A 43 9.23 -10.90 7.57
CA VAL A 43 7.98 -10.39 6.97
C VAL A 43 6.87 -10.61 7.97
N VAL A 44 6.49 -9.56 8.69
CA VAL A 44 5.59 -9.66 9.86
C VAL A 44 4.12 -9.44 9.50
N PHE A 45 3.87 -8.85 8.33
CA PHE A 45 2.54 -8.63 7.79
C PHE A 45 2.63 -8.46 6.27
N SER A 46 1.88 -9.26 5.53
CA SER A 46 1.75 -9.14 4.08
C SER A 46 0.48 -9.84 3.62
N PRO A 47 -0.35 -9.21 2.76
CA PRO A 47 -1.53 -9.85 2.16
C PRO A 47 -1.22 -11.12 1.36
N VAL A 48 -0.01 -11.25 0.84
CA VAL A 48 0.42 -12.37 -0.02
C VAL A 48 1.57 -13.20 0.55
N GLY A 49 2.28 -12.66 1.55
CA GLY A 49 3.47 -13.30 2.13
C GLY A 49 3.25 -13.94 3.51
N THR A 50 2.12 -13.69 4.18
CA THR A 50 1.88 -14.15 5.56
C THR A 50 0.41 -14.48 5.84
N ASP A 51 0.16 -15.33 6.82
CA ASP A 51 -1.19 -15.60 7.35
C ASP A 51 -1.65 -14.61 8.43
N VAL A 52 -0.80 -13.64 8.81
CA VAL A 52 -1.10 -12.66 9.85
C VAL A 52 -2.24 -11.74 9.40
N LYS A 53 -3.29 -11.63 10.23
CA LYS A 53 -4.50 -10.86 9.91
C LYS A 53 -4.60 -9.51 10.62
N ILE A 54 -3.83 -9.32 11.69
CA ILE A 54 -3.82 -8.08 12.48
C ILE A 54 -2.46 -7.41 12.27
N TYR A 55 -2.46 -6.11 11.97
CA TYR A 55 -1.21 -5.39 11.79
C TYR A 55 -0.40 -5.36 13.09
N PRO A 56 0.84 -5.86 13.12
CA PRO A 56 1.61 -6.03 14.34
C PRO A 56 2.18 -4.71 14.86
N GLU A 57 2.60 -4.71 16.12
CA GLU A 57 3.37 -3.60 16.70
C GLU A 57 4.87 -3.68 16.31
N ASN A 58 5.56 -2.56 16.51
CA ASN A 58 7.02 -2.42 16.34
C ASN A 58 7.49 -2.87 14.95
N VAL A 59 6.86 -2.36 13.89
CA VAL A 59 7.28 -2.60 12.51
C VAL A 59 8.39 -1.60 12.15
N ASP A 60 9.48 -2.07 11.58
CA ASP A 60 10.60 -1.19 11.20
C ASP A 60 10.28 -0.44 9.90
N ILE A 61 9.80 -1.17 8.89
CA ILE A 61 9.52 -0.64 7.55
C ILE A 61 8.17 -1.16 7.06
N ALA A 62 7.32 -0.28 6.53
CA ALA A 62 6.09 -0.66 5.82
C ALA A 62 6.10 -0.14 4.39
N LEU A 63 5.89 -1.04 3.43
CA LEU A 63 5.56 -0.71 2.04
C LEU A 63 4.05 -0.68 1.89
N VAL A 64 3.46 0.51 1.71
CA VAL A 64 2.00 0.67 1.65
C VAL A 64 1.59 0.95 0.21
N GLU A 65 1.01 -0.06 -0.44
CA GLU A 65 0.43 0.05 -1.77
C GLU A 65 -1.04 0.49 -1.71
N GLY A 66 -1.44 1.31 -2.68
CA GLY A 66 -2.84 1.68 -2.88
C GLY A 66 -3.22 2.99 -2.23
N ALA A 67 -4.30 3.58 -2.74
CA ALA A 67 -4.88 4.80 -2.21
C ALA A 67 -5.81 4.51 -1.02
N VAL A 68 -6.30 5.54 -0.34
CA VAL A 68 -7.31 5.40 0.72
C VAL A 68 -8.69 5.67 0.12
N ALA A 69 -9.53 4.64 -0.05
CA ALA A 69 -10.82 4.77 -0.74
C ALA A 69 -12.04 4.42 0.11
N ASN A 70 -11.88 3.74 1.23
CA ASN A 70 -12.96 3.31 2.13
C ASN A 70 -12.51 3.38 3.59
N VAL A 71 -13.45 3.16 4.52
CA VAL A 71 -13.19 3.24 5.97
C VAL A 71 -12.16 2.22 6.45
N ASP A 72 -12.16 0.98 5.95
CA ASP A 72 -11.16 -0.03 6.32
C ASP A 72 -9.74 0.38 5.89
N ASN A 73 -9.60 0.97 4.71
CA ASN A 73 -8.31 1.49 4.24
C ASN A 73 -7.81 2.61 5.15
N LEU A 74 -8.71 3.50 5.58
CA LEU A 74 -8.38 4.60 6.48
C LEU A 74 -7.92 4.08 7.84
N GLU A 75 -8.66 3.15 8.43
CA GLU A 75 -8.33 2.53 9.71
C GLU A 75 -6.98 1.80 9.65
N LEU A 76 -6.76 1.00 8.59
CA LEU A 76 -5.51 0.30 8.39
C LEU A 76 -4.34 1.25 8.18
N ALA A 77 -4.50 2.34 7.41
CA ALA A 77 -3.45 3.33 7.22
C ALA A 77 -3.05 3.99 8.54
N LEU A 78 -4.02 4.38 9.37
CA LEU A 78 -3.76 4.95 10.69
C LEU A 78 -3.03 3.96 11.61
N GLN A 79 -3.45 2.69 11.60
CA GLN A 79 -2.82 1.62 12.38
C GLN A 79 -1.37 1.36 11.92
N VAL A 80 -1.12 1.35 10.60
CA VAL A 80 0.22 1.26 10.04
C VAL A 80 1.08 2.40 10.55
N ARG A 81 0.58 3.64 10.46
CA ARG A 81 1.38 4.78 10.88
C ARG A 81 1.74 4.74 12.37
N GLU A 82 0.79 4.37 13.22
CA GLU A 82 1.00 4.26 14.67
C GLU A 82 2.07 3.23 15.04
N ARG A 83 2.15 2.12 14.29
CA ARG A 83 2.93 0.93 14.66
C ARG A 83 4.19 0.74 13.86
N THR A 84 4.48 1.64 12.93
CA THR A 84 5.63 1.56 12.02
C THR A 84 6.59 2.73 12.22
N ALA A 85 7.90 2.45 12.22
CA ALA A 85 8.93 3.48 12.26
C ALA A 85 9.06 4.22 10.91
N LEU A 86 9.17 3.49 9.79
CA LEU A 86 9.32 4.06 8.44
C LEU A 86 8.22 3.58 7.49
N VAL A 87 7.42 4.51 6.95
CA VAL A 87 6.34 4.22 5.99
C VAL A 87 6.73 4.72 4.60
N ILE A 88 6.68 3.82 3.62
CA ILE A 88 6.92 4.12 2.21
C ILE A 88 5.59 4.08 1.46
N SER A 89 5.27 5.19 0.80
CA SER A 89 4.18 5.25 -0.17
C SER A 89 4.60 4.48 -1.42
N PHE A 90 4.05 3.28 -1.61
CA PHE A 90 4.51 2.30 -2.59
C PHE A 90 3.61 2.29 -3.83
N GLY A 91 4.08 2.93 -4.90
CA GLY A 91 3.41 3.03 -6.20
C GLY A 91 2.44 4.20 -6.33
N ASP A 92 2.07 4.52 -7.57
CA ASP A 92 1.34 5.75 -7.93
C ASP A 92 -0.03 5.84 -7.27
N CYS A 93 -0.72 4.72 -7.02
CA CYS A 93 -1.98 4.74 -6.26
C CYS A 93 -1.77 5.30 -4.85
N ALA A 94 -0.72 4.88 -4.14
CA ALA A 94 -0.43 5.42 -2.80
C ALA A 94 0.08 6.87 -2.87
N VAL A 95 0.91 7.20 -3.87
CA VAL A 95 1.53 8.52 -4.01
C VAL A 95 0.53 9.59 -4.45
N THR A 96 -0.37 9.31 -5.39
CA THR A 96 -1.22 10.32 -6.05
C THR A 96 -2.69 9.91 -6.21
N ALA A 97 -3.15 8.82 -5.57
CA ALA A 97 -4.44 8.17 -5.79
C ALA A 97 -4.65 7.54 -7.19
N ASN A 98 -3.95 8.05 -8.21
CA ASN A 98 -3.87 7.56 -9.59
C ASN A 98 -5.22 7.06 -10.16
N VAL A 99 -5.27 5.85 -10.72
CA VAL A 99 -6.46 5.29 -11.40
C VAL A 99 -7.68 5.22 -10.47
N PRO A 100 -7.60 4.70 -9.22
CA PRO A 100 -8.70 4.82 -8.25
C PRO A 100 -9.19 6.27 -8.04
N GLY A 101 -8.27 7.23 -8.05
CA GLY A 101 -8.55 8.66 -7.90
C GLY A 101 -9.37 9.27 -9.04
N LEU A 102 -9.48 8.64 -10.20
CA LEU A 102 -10.26 9.18 -11.33
C LEU A 102 -11.75 9.35 -11.00
N ARG A 103 -12.30 8.56 -10.05
CA ARG A 103 -13.69 8.76 -9.61
C ARG A 103 -13.89 10.12 -8.96
N ASN A 104 -12.87 10.74 -8.40
CA ASN A 104 -12.96 12.05 -7.76
C ASN A 104 -13.40 13.17 -8.72
N LEU A 105 -13.36 12.95 -10.04
CA LEU A 105 -13.85 13.89 -11.04
C LEU A 105 -15.38 13.83 -11.23
N LEU A 106 -16.02 12.79 -10.72
CA LEU A 106 -17.46 12.61 -10.76
C LEU A 106 -18.16 13.48 -9.71
N ASP A 107 -19.46 13.74 -9.91
CA ASP A 107 -20.28 14.54 -9.00
C ASP A 107 -19.71 15.95 -8.71
N ALA A 108 -19.06 16.55 -9.71
CA ALA A 108 -18.33 17.82 -9.58
C ALA A 108 -17.28 17.84 -8.45
N GLY A 109 -16.79 16.67 -8.03
CA GLY A 109 -15.78 16.50 -6.98
C GLY A 109 -16.31 16.55 -5.54
N HIS A 110 -17.63 16.51 -5.33
CA HIS A 110 -18.23 16.54 -3.98
C HIS A 110 -18.34 15.13 -3.37
N ASP A 111 -19.16 14.25 -3.94
CA ASP A 111 -19.31 12.87 -3.49
C ASP A 111 -19.23 11.87 -4.65
N SER A 112 -18.00 11.47 -4.96
CA SER A 112 -17.74 10.50 -6.01
C SER A 112 -18.16 9.07 -5.64
N ALA A 113 -18.38 8.76 -4.36
CA ALA A 113 -18.74 7.41 -3.94
C ALA A 113 -20.15 7.06 -4.42
N LYS A 114 -21.09 7.98 -4.23
CA LYS A 114 -22.45 7.83 -4.72
C LYS A 114 -22.49 7.57 -6.23
N ALA A 115 -21.78 8.39 -7.01
CA ALA A 115 -21.78 8.27 -8.47
C ALA A 115 -21.30 6.89 -8.97
N VAL A 116 -20.22 6.35 -8.40
CA VAL A 116 -19.72 5.02 -8.81
C VAL A 116 -20.60 3.87 -8.31
N LEU A 117 -21.20 4.01 -7.12
CA LEU A 117 -22.08 2.99 -6.56
C LEU A 117 -23.41 2.92 -7.33
N GLU A 118 -24.05 4.05 -7.61
CA GLU A 118 -25.26 4.10 -8.42
C GLU A 118 -25.00 3.56 -9.83
N ARG A 119 -23.88 3.96 -10.46
CA ARG A 119 -23.50 3.46 -11.77
C ARG A 119 -23.31 1.93 -11.78
N GLY A 120 -22.53 1.41 -10.84
CA GLY A 120 -22.15 0.00 -10.81
C GLY A 120 -23.26 -0.94 -10.34
N TYR A 121 -24.08 -0.50 -9.40
CA TYR A 121 -25.03 -1.37 -8.70
C TYR A 121 -26.50 -1.08 -9.00
N LEU A 122 -26.85 0.06 -9.61
CA LEU A 122 -28.22 0.38 -10.01
C LEU A 122 -28.35 0.44 -11.53
N GLU A 123 -27.59 1.31 -12.20
CA GLU A 123 -27.75 1.58 -13.63
C GLU A 123 -27.28 0.44 -14.53
N LEU A 124 -26.20 -0.25 -14.14
CA LEU A 124 -25.61 -1.36 -14.87
C LEU A 124 -26.02 -2.74 -14.35
N ALA A 125 -26.99 -2.81 -13.43
CA ALA A 125 -27.42 -4.07 -12.85
C ALA A 125 -28.30 -4.88 -13.81
N ASP A 126 -27.96 -6.16 -14.02
CA ASP A 126 -28.69 -7.02 -14.96
C ASP A 126 -30.05 -7.51 -14.44
N ALA A 127 -30.18 -7.83 -13.14
CA ALA A 127 -31.37 -8.50 -12.62
C ALA A 127 -31.90 -7.99 -11.28
N THR A 128 -31.11 -7.27 -10.47
CA THR A 128 -31.53 -6.74 -9.14
C THR A 128 -30.68 -5.54 -8.73
N GLY A 129 -30.98 -4.36 -9.26
CA GLY A 129 -30.25 -3.14 -8.90
C GLY A 129 -30.50 -2.73 -7.44
N GLN A 130 -29.46 -2.77 -6.61
CA GLN A 130 -29.50 -2.29 -5.23
C GLN A 130 -28.10 -1.87 -4.79
N LEU A 131 -28.01 -0.81 -3.99
CA LEU A 131 -26.73 -0.42 -3.40
C LEU A 131 -26.26 -1.48 -2.38
N PRO A 132 -24.95 -1.80 -2.34
CA PRO A 132 -24.42 -2.72 -1.35
C PRO A 132 -24.58 -2.11 0.05
N PHE A 133 -25.32 -2.80 0.92
CA PHE A 133 -25.48 -2.40 2.31
C PHE A 133 -25.39 -3.62 3.22
N ALA A 134 -24.21 -3.81 3.82
CA ALA A 134 -23.94 -4.85 4.81
C ALA A 134 -23.01 -4.26 5.88
N PRO A 135 -23.56 -3.51 6.87
CA PRO A 135 -22.77 -2.83 7.89
C PRO A 135 -21.81 -3.80 8.61
N GLY A 136 -20.55 -3.39 8.73
CA GLY A 136 -19.50 -4.19 9.38
C GLY A 136 -18.95 -5.35 8.53
N ILE A 137 -19.44 -5.54 7.30
CA ILE A 137 -18.95 -6.55 6.36
C ILE A 137 -18.37 -5.88 5.11
N VAL A 138 -19.10 -4.94 4.54
CA VAL A 138 -18.65 -4.16 3.38
C VAL A 138 -18.34 -2.74 3.87
N PRO A 139 -17.10 -2.26 3.74
CA PRO A 139 -16.74 -0.93 4.20
C PRO A 139 -17.37 0.15 3.31
N GLU A 140 -17.84 1.22 3.96
CA GLU A 140 -18.33 2.40 3.26
C GLU A 140 -17.19 3.08 2.51
N LEU A 141 -17.45 3.49 1.27
CA LEU A 141 -16.50 4.28 0.50
C LEU A 141 -16.39 5.69 1.09
N LEU A 142 -15.17 6.23 1.10
CA LEU A 142 -14.96 7.64 1.39
C LEU A 142 -15.53 8.50 0.25
N PRO A 143 -15.99 9.74 0.52
CA PRO A 143 -16.52 10.65 -0.51
C PRO A 143 -15.55 10.89 -1.66
N ARG A 144 -14.23 10.83 -1.36
CA ARG A 144 -13.14 10.88 -2.34
C ARG A 144 -12.08 9.85 -2.00
N VAL A 145 -11.35 9.42 -3.01
CA VAL A 145 -10.12 8.65 -2.86
C VAL A 145 -8.97 9.60 -2.54
N LEU A 146 -8.17 9.29 -1.53
CA LEU A 146 -7.05 10.13 -1.08
C LEU A 146 -5.72 9.41 -1.31
N PRO A 147 -4.64 10.13 -1.69
CA PRO A 147 -3.30 9.57 -1.61
C PRO A 147 -2.93 9.35 -0.13
N LEU A 148 -2.00 8.42 0.13
CA LEU A 148 -1.67 7.99 1.48
C LEU A 148 -1.18 9.15 2.37
N HIS A 149 -0.40 10.07 1.79
CA HIS A 149 0.20 11.20 2.49
C HIS A 149 -0.79 12.28 2.94
N GLU A 150 -2.02 12.28 2.40
CA GLU A 150 -3.10 13.14 2.89
C GLU A 150 -3.75 12.56 4.16
N VAL A 151 -3.55 11.27 4.43
CA VAL A 151 -4.17 10.56 5.55
C VAL A 151 -3.19 10.34 6.70
N ILE A 152 -1.93 10.01 6.39
CA ILE A 152 -0.87 9.77 7.36
C ILE A 152 0.47 10.39 6.92
N PRO A 153 1.36 10.77 7.85
CA PRO A 153 2.74 11.11 7.49
C PRO A 153 3.47 9.92 6.84
N VAL A 154 4.10 10.16 5.69
CA VAL A 154 4.93 9.17 4.97
C VAL A 154 6.37 9.66 4.90
N ASP A 155 7.31 8.71 4.96
CA ASP A 155 8.74 8.99 5.07
C ASP A 155 9.43 9.00 3.71
N LEU A 156 8.98 8.13 2.78
CA LEU A 156 9.53 7.99 1.43
C LEU A 156 8.40 7.75 0.42
N TYR A 157 8.64 8.15 -0.82
CA TYR A 157 7.72 7.95 -1.95
C TYR A 157 8.42 7.14 -3.03
N LEU A 158 7.83 6.01 -3.42
CA LEU A 158 8.34 5.17 -4.50
C LEU A 158 7.32 5.17 -5.66
N PRO A 159 7.39 6.16 -6.58
CA PRO A 159 6.42 6.29 -7.68
C PRO A 159 6.60 5.22 -8.76
N GLY A 160 5.54 4.94 -9.50
CA GLY A 160 5.41 3.96 -10.59
C GLY A 160 4.11 3.16 -10.48
N CYS A 161 3.54 2.70 -11.59
CA CYS A 161 2.29 1.94 -11.64
C CYS A 161 2.43 0.60 -12.41
N PRO A 162 3.26 -0.36 -11.92
CA PRO A 162 4.00 -0.33 -10.65
C PRO A 162 5.44 0.22 -10.77
N PRO A 163 6.10 0.59 -9.66
CA PRO A 163 7.55 0.82 -9.65
C PRO A 163 8.26 -0.47 -10.07
N SER A 164 9.30 -0.40 -10.90
CA SER A 164 10.01 -1.60 -11.36
C SER A 164 10.73 -2.32 -10.22
N ALA A 165 10.89 -3.63 -10.34
CA ALA A 165 11.64 -4.46 -9.39
C ALA A 165 13.04 -3.91 -9.09
N GLU A 166 13.76 -3.43 -10.10
CA GLU A 166 15.06 -2.78 -9.92
C GLU A 166 15.00 -1.56 -8.99
N ARG A 167 14.01 -0.67 -9.19
CA ARG A 167 13.83 0.51 -8.34
C ARG A 167 13.37 0.15 -6.94
N ILE A 168 12.55 -0.90 -6.80
CA ILE A 168 12.17 -1.45 -5.50
C ILE A 168 13.41 -1.94 -4.76
N ARG A 169 14.28 -2.71 -5.43
CA ARG A 169 15.55 -3.18 -4.87
C ARG A 169 16.46 -2.02 -4.47
N GLU A 170 16.61 -1.01 -5.31
CA GLU A 170 17.42 0.17 -5.04
C GLU A 170 16.89 1.00 -3.85
N ALA A 171 15.56 1.08 -3.69
CA ALA A 171 14.96 1.76 -2.55
C ALA A 171 15.12 0.98 -1.24
N ILE A 172 14.98 -0.35 -1.27
CA ILE A 172 15.03 -1.19 -0.06
C ILE A 172 16.47 -1.44 0.40
N THR A 173 17.41 -1.64 -0.52
CA THR A 173 18.78 -2.08 -0.18
C THR A 173 19.49 -1.18 0.85
N PRO A 174 19.50 0.16 0.71
CA PRO A 174 20.09 1.04 1.72
C PRO A 174 19.40 0.94 3.08
N LEU A 175 18.07 0.78 3.10
CA LEU A 175 17.30 0.63 4.34
C LEU A 175 17.71 -0.63 5.12
N LEU A 176 18.06 -1.72 4.42
CA LEU A 176 18.58 -2.94 5.04
C LEU A 176 19.94 -2.74 5.72
N ALA A 177 20.69 -1.69 5.35
CA ALA A 177 21.95 -1.29 5.98
C ALA A 177 21.77 -0.18 7.03
N GLY A 178 20.53 0.27 7.29
CA GLY A 178 20.26 1.41 8.16
C GLY A 178 20.53 2.78 7.51
N GLU A 179 20.70 2.82 6.20
CA GLU A 179 20.91 4.03 5.41
C GLU A 179 19.62 4.47 4.72
N ARG A 180 19.53 5.75 4.32
CA ARG A 180 18.39 6.25 3.54
C ARG A 180 18.68 6.16 2.04
N PRO A 181 17.76 5.66 1.20
CA PRO A 181 17.95 5.64 -0.24
C PRO A 181 17.91 7.06 -0.81
N ALA A 182 18.70 7.32 -1.85
CA ALA A 182 18.66 8.56 -2.60
C ALA A 182 17.44 8.57 -3.53
N MET A 183 16.35 9.21 -3.11
CA MET A 183 15.10 9.30 -3.87
C MET A 183 15.12 10.51 -4.82
N GLU A 184 16.11 10.55 -5.72
CA GLU A 184 16.41 11.69 -6.58
C GLU A 184 16.59 11.30 -8.04
N GLY A 185 16.40 12.27 -8.93
CA GLY A 185 16.63 12.10 -10.37
C GLY A 185 15.56 11.28 -11.09
N THR A 186 15.63 11.26 -12.42
CA THR A 186 14.63 10.61 -13.28
C THR A 186 14.64 9.09 -13.22
N ALA A 187 15.73 8.48 -12.74
CA ALA A 187 15.83 7.05 -12.52
C ALA A 187 14.93 6.60 -11.35
N MET A 188 14.93 7.35 -10.24
CA MET A 188 14.16 7.01 -9.02
C MET A 188 12.81 7.73 -8.90
N LEU A 189 12.55 8.77 -9.70
CA LEU A 189 11.29 9.54 -9.68
C LEU A 189 10.57 9.40 -11.03
N ARG A 190 10.06 8.20 -11.32
CA ARG A 190 9.28 7.92 -12.52
C ARG A 190 7.88 7.45 -12.17
N PHE A 191 6.90 8.19 -12.69
CA PHE A 191 5.48 7.84 -12.73
C PHE A 191 5.17 7.09 -14.02
N GLY A 192 4.07 6.35 -14.04
CA GLY A 192 3.61 5.65 -15.25
C GLY A 192 3.05 4.29 -14.96
#